data_AF-A0A9W7KX98-F1
#
_entry.id   AF-A0A9W7KX98-F1
#
_cell.length_a   1.000
_cell.length_b   1.000
_cell.length_c   1.000
_cell.angle_alpha   90.00
_cell.angle_beta   90.00
_cell.angle_gamma   90.00
#
_symmetry.space_group_name_H-M   'P 1'
#
loop_
_entity.id
_entity.type
_entity.pdbx_description
1 polymer ?
#
loop_
_entity_poly.entity_id
_entity_poly.type
_entity_poly.pdbx_seq_one_letter_code
_entity_poly.pdbx_strand_id
1 'polypeptide(L)'
;MPFFDATDYEEQMEEMEAAMEEIQRDVDALQLENQLFQRYLKRNTANDASLDEPKKKRRGKVPSSLQIDQKLEIVQSELDEVTKDRNDSKITSEKLIDTLRAVLEETDLRISELKKDAYEFKRDIVVGAENMRTGRTMAEKVVRYMEDKLRQRDAMIEKLRLKNATLKTQKQKVEAQLRQKEEMGDVLHYIDFHQLQIENKQYVQKIDERNEELLKLKLTTGTTVQALNTLKNNLTGLLGESTWLGKEINSRQSQLQKLSSDASSVQSELVYEKRLQKRLASEESTDGNGMPQIMDYVQQKKEMYELEEEVKNWERKVEIAEMAAKKAKRKIKMAKEGTR
;
A
#
# COMPACT_ATOMS: atom_id res chain seq x y z
N MET A 1 -59.28 -65.83 57.21
CA MET A 1 -59.13 -65.94 55.74
C MET A 1 -58.83 -64.55 55.23
N PRO A 2 -57.73 -64.35 54.48
CA PRO A 2 -57.22 -63.02 54.23
C PRO A 2 -58.20 -62.24 53.35
N PHE A 3 -58.42 -60.98 53.75
CA PHE A 3 -59.02 -59.90 52.97
C PHE A 3 -58.31 -59.84 51.63
N PHE A 4 -59.03 -60.05 50.53
CA PHE A 4 -58.58 -59.61 49.21
C PHE A 4 -59.18 -58.21 49.01
N ASP A 5 -58.30 -57.24 48.91
CA ASP A 5 -58.59 -55.80 48.92
C ASP A 5 -59.18 -55.39 47.56
N ALA A 6 -60.36 -54.77 47.52
CA ALA A 6 -60.99 -54.36 46.27
C ALA A 6 -60.15 -53.28 45.53
N THR A 7 -59.36 -52.53 46.28
CA THR A 7 -58.36 -51.58 45.79
C THR A 7 -57.19 -52.25 45.06
N ASP A 8 -56.79 -53.46 45.46
CA ASP A 8 -55.72 -54.25 44.80
C ASP A 8 -56.19 -54.73 43.42
N TYR A 9 -57.49 -55.00 43.24
CA TYR A 9 -58.06 -55.34 41.93
C TYR A 9 -58.21 -54.13 41.00
N GLU A 10 -58.56 -52.96 41.52
CA GLU A 10 -58.61 -51.71 40.72
C GLU A 10 -57.20 -51.31 40.26
N GLU A 11 -56.21 -51.39 41.15
CA GLU A 11 -54.80 -51.10 40.83
C GLU A 11 -54.24 -52.09 39.78
N GLN A 12 -54.56 -53.40 39.90
CA GLN A 12 -54.21 -54.41 38.89
C GLN A 12 -54.91 -54.21 37.54
N MET A 13 -56.15 -53.69 37.53
CA MET A 13 -56.87 -53.38 36.29
C MET A 13 -56.27 -52.15 35.59
N GLU A 14 -55.91 -51.11 36.35
CA GLU A 14 -55.26 -49.91 35.81
C GLU A 14 -53.86 -50.22 35.27
N GLU A 15 -53.09 -51.08 35.95
CA GLU A 15 -51.79 -51.58 35.48
C GLU A 15 -51.93 -52.40 34.19
N MET A 16 -52.99 -53.22 34.08
CA MET A 16 -53.26 -54.03 32.90
C MET A 16 -53.75 -53.18 31.71
N GLU A 17 -54.52 -52.12 31.94
CA GLU A 17 -54.89 -51.14 30.90
C GLU A 17 -53.67 -50.38 30.39
N ALA A 18 -52.79 -49.91 31.28
CA ALA A 18 -51.55 -49.25 30.89
C ALA A 18 -50.63 -50.17 30.06
N ALA A 19 -50.52 -51.45 30.45
CA ALA A 19 -49.76 -52.44 29.70
C ALA A 19 -50.38 -52.75 28.33
N MET A 20 -51.72 -52.80 28.22
CA MET A 20 -52.42 -52.96 26.94
C MET A 20 -52.17 -51.76 26.00
N GLU A 21 -52.20 -50.54 26.52
CA GLU A 21 -51.89 -49.34 25.73
C GLU A 21 -50.43 -49.32 25.25
N GLU A 22 -49.48 -49.77 26.08
CA GLU A 22 -48.07 -49.87 25.70
C GLU A 22 -47.86 -50.91 24.60
N ILE A 23 -48.45 -52.10 24.75
CA ILE A 23 -48.42 -53.14 23.71
C ILE A 23 -49.06 -52.65 22.42
N GLN A 24 -50.18 -51.92 22.50
CA GLN A 24 -50.83 -51.38 21.31
C GLN A 24 -49.93 -50.37 20.58
N ARG A 25 -49.24 -49.49 21.32
CA ARG A 25 -48.26 -48.55 20.76
C ARG A 25 -47.11 -49.29 20.08
N ASP A 26 -46.59 -50.35 20.68
CA ASP A 26 -45.53 -51.18 20.09
C ASP A 26 -45.98 -51.91 18.83
N VAL A 27 -47.20 -52.45 18.85
CA VAL A 27 -47.81 -53.10 17.68
C VAL A 27 -47.94 -52.11 16.53
N ASP A 28 -48.43 -50.89 16.80
CA ASP A 28 -48.58 -49.85 15.78
C ASP A 28 -47.22 -49.41 15.21
N ALA A 29 -46.20 -49.29 16.07
CA ALA A 29 -44.83 -48.97 15.64
C ALA A 29 -44.24 -50.07 14.74
N LEU A 30 -44.40 -51.34 15.11
CA LEU A 30 -43.95 -52.48 14.31
C LEU A 30 -44.72 -52.61 12.99
N GLN A 31 -46.02 -52.28 12.99
CA GLN A 31 -46.80 -52.25 11.75
C GLN A 31 -46.29 -51.17 10.79
N LEU A 32 -45.99 -49.97 11.29
CA LEU A 32 -45.42 -48.89 10.48
C LEU A 32 -44.05 -49.27 9.92
N GLU A 33 -43.18 -49.84 10.75
CA GLU A 33 -41.86 -50.32 10.35
C GLU A 33 -41.97 -51.40 9.25
N ASN A 34 -42.87 -52.37 9.43
CA ASN A 34 -43.10 -53.43 8.45
C ASN A 34 -43.67 -52.87 7.13
N GLN A 35 -44.54 -51.87 7.17
CA GLN A 35 -45.05 -51.21 5.96
C GLN A 35 -43.92 -50.53 5.18
N LEU A 36 -43.00 -49.86 5.89
CA LEU A 36 -41.84 -49.22 5.29
C LEU A 36 -40.93 -50.24 4.62
N PHE A 37 -40.60 -51.34 5.30
CA PHE A 37 -39.78 -52.41 4.70
C PHE A 37 -40.49 -53.11 3.53
N GLN A 38 -41.80 -53.30 3.60
CA GLN A 38 -42.55 -53.85 2.47
C GLN A 38 -42.54 -52.93 1.25
N ARG A 39 -42.61 -51.61 1.45
CA ARG A 39 -42.48 -50.62 0.36
C ARG A 39 -41.10 -50.69 -0.29
N TYR A 40 -40.05 -50.69 0.54
CA TYR A 40 -38.67 -50.85 0.10
C TYR A 40 -38.46 -52.13 -0.71
N LEU A 41 -38.92 -53.27 -0.17
CA LEU A 41 -38.80 -54.55 -0.85
C LEU A 41 -39.58 -54.58 -2.16
N LYS A 42 -40.81 -54.08 -2.20
CA LYS A 42 -41.61 -54.05 -3.44
C LYS A 42 -40.92 -53.24 -4.54
N ARG A 43 -40.31 -52.11 -4.20
CA ARG A 43 -39.57 -51.29 -5.16
C ARG A 43 -38.26 -51.94 -5.60
N ASN A 44 -37.46 -52.43 -4.67
CA ASN A 44 -36.16 -53.02 -5.00
C ASN A 44 -36.27 -54.38 -5.70
N THR A 45 -37.27 -55.20 -5.37
CA THR A 45 -37.51 -56.46 -6.09
C THR A 45 -38.07 -56.22 -7.50
N ALA A 46 -38.86 -55.15 -7.70
CA ALA A 46 -39.28 -54.73 -9.04
C ALA A 46 -38.11 -54.20 -9.89
N ASN A 47 -37.13 -53.53 -9.28
CA ASN A 47 -35.90 -53.10 -9.95
C ASN A 47 -34.98 -54.29 -10.29
N ASP A 48 -34.86 -55.29 -9.39
CA ASP A 48 -33.99 -56.46 -9.57
C ASP A 48 -34.56 -57.48 -10.59
N ALA A 49 -35.89 -57.54 -10.74
CA ALA A 49 -36.55 -58.34 -11.78
C ALA A 49 -36.26 -57.85 -13.23
N SER A 50 -35.66 -56.67 -13.39
CA SER A 50 -35.20 -56.15 -14.70
C SER A 50 -33.77 -56.57 -15.07
N LEU A 51 -33.03 -57.20 -14.14
CA LEU A 51 -31.67 -57.69 -14.34
C LEU A 51 -31.68 -59.23 -14.32
N ASP A 52 -31.95 -59.81 -15.48
CA ASP A 52 -32.04 -61.24 -15.71
C ASP A 52 -30.64 -61.91 -15.65
N GLU A 53 -30.18 -62.29 -14.45
CA GLU A 53 -29.08 -63.26 -14.27
C GLU A 53 -29.33 -64.15 -13.02
N PRO A 54 -29.51 -65.48 -13.18
CA PRO A 54 -29.80 -66.36 -12.04
C PRO A 54 -28.52 -66.74 -11.31
N LYS A 55 -28.03 -65.88 -10.41
CA LYS A 55 -26.95 -66.26 -9.48
C LYS A 55 -27.51 -67.04 -8.29
N LYS A 56 -27.46 -68.38 -8.40
CA LYS A 56 -27.61 -69.31 -7.26
C LYS A 56 -26.63 -68.95 -6.15
N LYS A 57 -27.08 -68.19 -5.14
CA LYS A 57 -26.39 -68.06 -3.85
C LYS A 57 -27.03 -68.98 -2.82
N ARG A 58 -26.16 -69.74 -2.15
CA ARG A 58 -26.44 -70.70 -1.09
C ARG A 58 -27.34 -70.09 -0.01
N ARG A 59 -28.40 -70.82 0.36
CA ARG A 59 -29.27 -70.51 1.51
C ARG A 59 -28.48 -70.64 2.81
N GLY A 60 -27.70 -69.62 3.15
CA GLY A 60 -27.30 -69.36 4.52
C GLY A 60 -28.54 -68.96 5.32
N LYS A 61 -28.58 -69.32 6.60
CA LYS A 61 -29.66 -68.97 7.53
C LYS A 61 -29.79 -67.44 7.55
N VAL A 62 -30.84 -66.93 6.90
CA VAL A 62 -31.15 -65.50 6.88
C VAL A 62 -31.39 -65.08 8.34
N PRO A 63 -30.70 -64.05 8.86
CA PRO A 63 -30.97 -63.55 10.20
C PRO A 63 -32.46 -63.24 10.35
N SER A 64 -33.07 -63.65 11.45
CA SER A 64 -34.49 -63.42 11.74
C SER A 64 -34.82 -61.95 12.00
N SER A 65 -33.81 -61.09 12.17
CA SER A 65 -33.96 -59.64 12.31
C SER A 65 -32.81 -58.90 11.60
N LEU A 66 -33.13 -57.75 11.02
CA LEU A 66 -32.16 -56.82 10.43
C LEU A 66 -31.35 -56.16 11.54
N GLN A 67 -30.05 -55.97 11.32
CA GLN A 67 -29.22 -55.17 12.22
C GLN A 67 -29.65 -53.69 12.16
N ILE A 68 -29.42 -52.93 13.24
CA ILE A 68 -29.83 -51.52 13.35
C ILE A 68 -29.29 -50.70 12.17
N ASP A 69 -28.03 -50.92 11.77
CA ASP A 69 -27.42 -50.20 10.64
C ASP A 69 -28.15 -50.48 9.31
N GLN A 70 -28.58 -51.73 9.08
CA GLN A 70 -29.34 -52.12 7.89
C GLN A 70 -30.74 -51.51 7.88
N LYS A 71 -31.37 -51.41 9.06
CA LYS A 71 -32.66 -50.72 9.20
C LYS A 71 -32.53 -49.23 8.92
N LEU A 72 -31.47 -48.58 9.43
CA LEU A 72 -31.19 -47.17 9.19
C LEU A 72 -30.92 -46.88 7.71
N GLU A 73 -30.19 -47.75 7.02
CA GLU A 73 -29.95 -47.64 5.57
C GLU A 73 -31.26 -47.71 4.77
N ILE A 74 -32.15 -48.67 5.10
CA ILE A 74 -33.46 -48.79 4.45
C ILE A 74 -34.31 -47.55 4.72
N VAL A 75 -34.33 -47.06 5.96
CA VAL A 75 -35.08 -45.86 6.33
C VAL A 75 -34.55 -44.62 5.59
N GLN A 76 -33.23 -44.48 5.46
CA GLN A 76 -32.62 -43.39 4.69
C GLN A 76 -33.01 -43.47 3.21
N SER A 77 -32.93 -44.65 2.60
CA SER A 77 -33.33 -44.84 1.20
C SER A 77 -34.81 -44.54 0.98
N GLU A 78 -35.70 -44.98 1.87
CA GLU A 78 -37.12 -44.66 1.80
C GLU A 78 -37.39 -43.17 2.01
N LEU A 79 -36.64 -42.52 2.90
CA LEU A 79 -36.74 -41.08 3.12
C LEU A 79 -36.32 -40.29 1.88
N ASP A 80 -35.21 -40.66 1.25
CA ASP A 80 -34.72 -40.01 0.02
C ASP A 80 -35.74 -40.16 -1.12
N GLU A 81 -36.39 -41.31 -1.22
CA GLU A 81 -37.40 -41.54 -2.24
C GLU A 81 -38.72 -40.82 -1.95
N VAL A 82 -39.19 -40.83 -0.70
CA VAL A 82 -40.39 -40.06 -0.31
C VAL A 82 -40.16 -38.56 -0.51
N THR A 83 -38.95 -38.07 -0.25
CA THR A 83 -38.60 -36.66 -0.49
C THR A 83 -38.54 -36.34 -1.98
N LYS A 84 -38.01 -37.24 -2.80
CA LYS A 84 -38.04 -37.14 -4.27
C LYS A 84 -39.47 -37.12 -4.81
N ASP A 85 -40.30 -38.10 -4.44
CA ASP A 85 -41.70 -38.18 -4.86
C ASP A 85 -42.49 -36.93 -4.43
N ARG A 86 -42.22 -36.42 -3.22
CA ARG A 86 -42.81 -35.17 -2.73
C ARG A 86 -42.39 -33.97 -3.60
N ASN A 87 -41.12 -33.87 -3.97
CA ASN A 87 -40.64 -32.79 -4.83
C ASN A 87 -41.21 -32.88 -6.24
N ASP A 88 -41.27 -34.07 -6.83
CA ASP A 88 -41.85 -34.30 -8.16
C ASP A 88 -43.36 -33.97 -8.15
N SER A 89 -44.08 -34.41 -7.12
CA SER A 89 -45.49 -34.06 -6.89
C SER A 89 -45.69 -32.55 -6.73
N LYS A 90 -44.79 -31.87 -6.02
CA LYS A 90 -44.82 -30.41 -5.87
C LYS A 90 -44.63 -29.70 -7.21
N ILE A 91 -43.60 -30.08 -7.98
CA ILE A 91 -43.31 -29.49 -9.30
C ILE A 91 -44.48 -29.69 -10.26
N THR A 92 -45.05 -30.89 -10.31
CA THR A 92 -46.20 -31.20 -11.19
C THR A 92 -47.45 -30.42 -10.77
N SER A 93 -47.71 -30.31 -9.46
CA SER A 93 -48.81 -29.52 -8.92
C SER A 93 -48.67 -28.03 -9.23
N GLU A 94 -47.47 -27.46 -9.07
CA GLU A 94 -47.19 -26.06 -9.41
C GLU A 94 -47.42 -25.78 -10.90
N LYS A 95 -46.89 -26.64 -11.79
CA LYS A 95 -47.13 -26.54 -13.24
C LYS A 95 -48.62 -26.61 -13.58
N LEU A 96 -49.38 -27.47 -12.91
CA LEU A 96 -50.82 -27.59 -13.10
C LEU A 96 -51.54 -26.32 -12.65
N ILE A 97 -51.19 -25.77 -11.48
CA ILE A 97 -51.75 -24.52 -10.96
C ILE A 97 -51.50 -23.38 -11.94
N ASP A 98 -50.28 -23.24 -12.45
CA ASP A 98 -49.94 -22.19 -13.42
C ASP A 98 -50.71 -22.35 -14.73
N THR A 99 -50.89 -23.59 -15.19
CA THR A 99 -51.70 -23.87 -16.40
C THR A 99 -53.16 -23.51 -16.18
N LEU A 100 -53.74 -23.88 -15.04
CA LEU A 100 -55.12 -23.56 -14.69
C LEU A 100 -55.32 -22.05 -14.55
N ARG A 101 -54.38 -21.33 -13.95
CA ARG A 101 -54.41 -19.86 -13.87
C ARG A 101 -54.38 -19.24 -15.25
N ALA A 102 -53.49 -19.68 -16.13
CA ALA A 102 -53.42 -19.17 -17.51
C ALA A 102 -54.72 -19.42 -18.28
N VAL A 103 -55.35 -20.59 -18.11
CA VAL A 103 -56.64 -20.89 -18.74
C VAL A 103 -57.74 -20.00 -18.18
N LEU A 104 -57.82 -19.81 -16.86
CA LEU A 104 -58.81 -18.90 -16.25
C LEU A 104 -58.67 -17.48 -16.80
N GLU A 105 -57.46 -16.93 -16.80
CA GLU A 105 -57.18 -15.60 -17.35
C GLU A 105 -57.56 -15.50 -18.84
N GLU A 106 -57.24 -16.50 -19.65
CA GLU A 106 -57.64 -16.55 -21.07
C GLU A 106 -59.17 -16.56 -21.21
N THR A 107 -59.86 -17.37 -20.42
CA THR A 107 -61.33 -17.47 -20.48
C THR A 107 -62.00 -16.16 -20.06
N ASP A 108 -61.49 -15.48 -19.04
CA ASP A 108 -62.00 -14.17 -18.60
C ASP A 108 -61.83 -13.11 -19.68
N LEU A 109 -60.64 -13.05 -20.31
CA LEU A 109 -60.38 -12.18 -21.45
C LEU A 109 -61.32 -12.47 -22.61
N ARG A 110 -61.50 -13.75 -22.96
CA ARG A 110 -62.39 -14.18 -24.04
C ARG A 110 -63.84 -13.83 -23.76
N ILE A 111 -64.33 -14.00 -22.53
CA ILE A 111 -65.68 -13.61 -22.12
C ILE A 111 -65.86 -12.10 -22.26
N SER A 112 -64.89 -11.31 -21.81
CA SER A 112 -64.91 -9.84 -21.94
C SER A 112 -64.95 -9.40 -23.42
N GLU A 113 -64.11 -9.99 -24.27
CA GLU A 113 -64.09 -9.72 -25.70
C GLU A 113 -65.41 -10.10 -26.38
N LEU A 114 -65.96 -11.28 -26.09
CA LEU A 114 -67.24 -11.72 -26.65
C LEU A 114 -68.39 -10.82 -26.24
N LYS A 115 -68.43 -10.37 -24.98
CA LYS A 115 -69.44 -9.40 -24.51
C LYS A 115 -69.34 -8.08 -25.27
N LYS A 116 -68.11 -7.58 -25.46
CA LYS A 116 -67.85 -6.36 -26.23
C LYS A 116 -68.27 -6.52 -27.69
N ASP A 117 -67.88 -7.61 -28.35
CA ASP A 117 -68.24 -7.91 -29.74
C ASP A 117 -69.75 -8.06 -29.92
N ALA A 118 -70.44 -8.71 -28.98
CA ALA A 118 -71.90 -8.84 -29.00
C ALA A 118 -72.60 -7.47 -28.87
N TYR A 119 -72.10 -6.60 -27.99
CA TYR A 119 -72.62 -5.25 -27.82
C TYR A 119 -72.40 -4.39 -29.06
N GLU A 120 -71.19 -4.40 -29.62
CA GLU A 120 -70.84 -3.67 -30.83
C GLU A 120 -71.67 -4.17 -32.03
N PHE A 121 -71.84 -5.48 -32.17
CA PHE A 121 -72.70 -6.05 -33.21
C PHE A 121 -74.16 -5.61 -33.06
N LYS A 122 -74.71 -5.63 -31.83
CA LYS A 122 -76.08 -5.17 -31.59
C LYS A 122 -76.23 -3.68 -31.93
N ARG A 123 -75.27 -2.85 -31.51
CA ARG A 123 -75.29 -1.40 -31.76
C ARG A 123 -75.18 -1.08 -33.24
N ASP A 124 -74.19 -1.66 -33.91
CA ASP A 124 -73.78 -1.22 -35.25
C ASP A 124 -74.56 -1.95 -36.37
N ILE A 125 -74.97 -3.20 -36.14
CA ILE A 125 -75.71 -4.01 -37.10
C ILE A 125 -77.20 -4.12 -36.78
N VAL A 126 -77.55 -4.61 -35.60
CA VAL A 126 -78.97 -4.88 -35.29
C VAL A 126 -79.78 -3.58 -35.26
N VAL A 127 -79.23 -2.52 -34.65
CA VAL A 127 -79.89 -1.21 -34.58
C VAL A 127 -79.35 -0.23 -35.63
N GLY A 128 -78.03 -0.12 -35.77
CA GLY A 128 -77.38 0.91 -36.60
C GLY A 128 -77.44 0.66 -38.11
N ALA A 129 -77.74 -0.58 -38.55
CA ALA A 129 -77.82 -0.93 -39.96
C ALA A 129 -79.24 -1.14 -40.48
N GLU A 130 -80.27 -0.89 -39.67
CA GLU A 130 -81.66 -0.98 -40.10
C GLU A 130 -82.03 0.15 -41.07
N ASN A 131 -82.70 -0.19 -42.17
CA ASN A 131 -83.22 0.80 -43.10
C ASN A 131 -84.51 1.41 -42.54
N MET A 132 -84.48 2.70 -42.25
CA MET A 132 -85.56 3.44 -41.60
C MET A 132 -86.92 3.36 -42.31
N ARG A 133 -86.94 3.03 -43.61
CA ARG A 133 -88.18 2.90 -44.40
C ARG A 133 -88.68 1.46 -44.55
N THR A 134 -87.80 0.45 -44.48
CA THR A 134 -88.19 -0.96 -44.69
C THR A 134 -88.06 -1.82 -43.45
N GLY A 135 -87.43 -1.31 -42.39
CA GLY A 135 -87.12 -2.06 -41.17
C GLY A 135 -86.16 -3.23 -41.38
N ARG A 136 -85.56 -3.35 -42.57
CA ARG A 136 -84.66 -4.45 -42.93
C ARG A 136 -83.20 -4.00 -42.78
N THR A 137 -82.35 -4.88 -42.29
CA THR A 137 -80.92 -4.65 -42.17
C THR A 137 -80.28 -4.46 -43.55
N MET A 138 -79.50 -3.40 -43.71
CA MET A 138 -78.80 -3.09 -44.95
C MET A 138 -77.57 -3.98 -45.11
N ALA A 139 -77.58 -4.83 -46.14
CA ALA A 139 -76.52 -5.81 -46.39
C ALA A 139 -75.13 -5.17 -46.53
N GLU A 140 -75.02 -4.03 -47.21
CA GLU A 140 -73.75 -3.30 -47.40
C GLU A 140 -73.08 -2.91 -46.07
N LYS A 141 -73.87 -2.49 -45.08
CA LYS A 141 -73.34 -2.16 -43.75
C LYS A 141 -72.86 -3.39 -43.00
N VAL A 142 -73.55 -4.53 -43.14
CA VAL A 142 -73.13 -5.81 -42.55
C VAL A 142 -71.81 -6.27 -43.16
N VAL A 143 -71.69 -6.19 -44.49
CA VAL A 143 -70.44 -6.55 -45.19
C VAL A 143 -69.28 -5.68 -44.73
N ARG A 144 -69.47 -4.35 -44.69
CA ARG A 144 -68.42 -3.43 -44.22
C ARG A 144 -68.01 -3.72 -42.76
N TYR A 145 -68.97 -3.95 -41.87
CA TYR A 145 -68.67 -4.31 -40.47
C TYR A 145 -67.84 -5.60 -40.37
N MET A 146 -68.19 -6.63 -41.14
CA MET A 146 -67.44 -7.88 -41.17
C MET A 146 -66.02 -7.67 -41.71
N GLU A 147 -65.85 -6.90 -42.78
CA GLU A 147 -64.53 -6.56 -43.34
C GLU A 147 -63.66 -5.80 -42.31
N ASP A 148 -64.23 -4.82 -41.62
CA ASP A 148 -63.51 -4.05 -40.60
C ASP A 148 -63.16 -4.93 -39.39
N LYS A 149 -64.05 -5.85 -38.98
CA LYS A 149 -63.76 -6.83 -37.91
C LYS A 149 -62.66 -7.81 -38.30
N LEU A 150 -62.64 -8.29 -39.55
CA LEU A 150 -61.57 -9.14 -40.05
C LEU A 150 -60.22 -8.40 -40.02
N ARG A 151 -60.16 -7.15 -40.52
CA ARG A 151 -58.94 -6.34 -40.45
C ARG A 151 -58.46 -6.11 -39.02
N GLN A 152 -59.37 -5.85 -38.07
CA GLN A 152 -59.01 -5.69 -36.66
C GLN A 152 -58.44 -6.99 -36.08
N ARG A 153 -59.03 -8.15 -36.41
CA ARG A 153 -58.53 -9.46 -35.97
C ARG A 153 -57.16 -9.75 -36.58
N ASP A 154 -56.93 -9.45 -37.86
CA ASP A 154 -55.61 -9.59 -38.51
C ASP A 154 -54.53 -8.74 -37.81
N ALA A 155 -54.84 -7.47 -37.52
CA ALA A 155 -53.92 -6.59 -36.79
C ALA A 155 -53.61 -7.12 -35.37
N MET A 156 -54.61 -7.72 -34.70
CA MET A 156 -54.44 -8.33 -33.40
C MET A 156 -53.58 -9.60 -33.46
N ILE A 157 -53.77 -10.45 -34.47
CA ILE A 157 -52.94 -11.64 -34.72
C ILE A 157 -51.48 -11.23 -34.86
N GLU A 158 -51.19 -10.21 -35.68
CA GLU A 158 -49.81 -9.76 -35.89
C GLU A 158 -49.18 -9.20 -34.61
N LYS A 159 -49.94 -8.40 -33.85
CA LYS A 159 -49.52 -7.92 -32.53
C LYS A 159 -49.20 -9.07 -31.56
N LEU A 160 -50.06 -10.10 -31.50
CA LEU A 160 -49.86 -11.25 -30.63
C LEU A 160 -48.66 -12.09 -31.06
N ARG A 161 -48.43 -12.27 -32.38
CA ARG A 161 -47.24 -12.96 -32.92
C ARG A 161 -45.95 -12.28 -32.48
N LEU A 162 -45.84 -10.95 -32.64
CA LEU A 162 -44.67 -10.19 -32.21
C LEU A 162 -44.43 -10.28 -30.70
N LYS A 163 -45.50 -10.20 -29.90
CA LYS A 163 -45.42 -10.35 -28.44
C LYS A 163 -44.98 -11.76 -28.04
N ASN A 164 -45.50 -12.79 -28.69
CA ASN A 164 -45.12 -14.19 -28.45
C ASN A 164 -43.63 -14.43 -28.78
N ALA A 165 -43.16 -13.93 -29.93
CA ALA A 165 -41.75 -14.01 -30.32
C ALA A 165 -40.84 -13.34 -29.27
N THR A 166 -41.21 -12.14 -28.81
CA THR A 166 -40.45 -11.40 -27.79
C THR A 166 -40.39 -12.16 -26.46
N LEU A 167 -41.53 -12.66 -25.98
CA LEU A 167 -41.61 -13.43 -24.73
C LEU A 167 -40.82 -14.74 -24.83
N LYS A 168 -40.81 -15.40 -25.99
CA LYS A 168 -40.02 -16.61 -26.23
C LYS A 168 -38.52 -16.32 -26.10
N THR A 169 -38.02 -15.23 -26.68
CA THR A 169 -36.62 -14.82 -26.55
C THR A 169 -36.29 -14.44 -25.11
N GLN A 170 -37.17 -13.72 -24.41
CA GLN A 170 -36.97 -13.39 -22.99
C GLN A 170 -36.91 -14.64 -22.11
N LYS A 171 -37.82 -15.60 -22.32
CA LYS A 171 -37.80 -16.90 -21.64
C LYS A 171 -36.46 -17.61 -21.85
N GLN A 172 -36.01 -17.73 -23.09
CA GLN A 172 -34.72 -18.36 -23.41
C GLN A 172 -33.54 -17.67 -22.72
N LYS A 173 -33.55 -16.34 -22.66
CA LYS A 173 -32.51 -15.56 -21.96
C LYS A 173 -32.51 -15.85 -20.45
N VAL A 174 -33.68 -15.87 -19.82
CA VAL A 174 -33.80 -16.15 -18.38
C VAL A 174 -33.41 -17.59 -18.08
N GLU A 175 -33.82 -18.57 -18.91
CA GLU A 175 -33.40 -19.97 -18.78
C GLU A 175 -31.89 -20.15 -18.95
N ALA A 176 -31.25 -19.39 -19.86
CA ALA A 176 -29.80 -19.40 -20.01
C ALA A 176 -29.09 -18.80 -18.78
N GLN A 177 -29.63 -17.70 -18.22
CA GLN A 177 -29.11 -17.10 -16.99
C GLN A 177 -29.28 -18.02 -15.77
N LEU A 178 -30.39 -18.76 -15.69
CA LEU A 178 -30.62 -19.74 -14.63
C LEU A 178 -29.57 -20.85 -14.72
N ARG A 179 -29.38 -21.46 -15.90
CA ARG A 179 -28.36 -22.48 -16.12
C ARG A 179 -26.96 -21.98 -15.77
N GLN A 180 -26.59 -20.78 -16.21
CA GLN A 180 -25.29 -20.19 -15.87
C GLN A 180 -25.11 -20.02 -14.35
N LYS A 181 -26.17 -19.65 -13.62
CA LYS A 181 -26.13 -19.53 -12.16
C LYS A 181 -26.08 -20.88 -11.45
N GLU A 182 -26.78 -21.89 -11.96
CA GLU A 182 -26.72 -23.26 -11.46
C GLU A 182 -25.30 -23.83 -11.65
N GLU A 183 -24.70 -23.67 -12.83
CA GLU A 183 -23.31 -24.05 -13.10
C GLU A 183 -22.32 -23.28 -12.21
N MET A 184 -22.55 -21.98 -11.97
CA MET A 184 -21.71 -21.19 -11.05
C MET A 184 -21.88 -21.62 -9.58
N GLY A 185 -23.03 -22.19 -9.21
CA GLY A 185 -23.27 -22.82 -7.91
C GLY A 185 -22.51 -24.13 -7.73
N ASP A 186 -22.42 -24.94 -8.78
CA ASP A 186 -21.63 -26.18 -8.81
C ASP A 186 -20.11 -25.93 -8.95
N VAL A 187 -19.67 -24.75 -9.38
CA VAL A 187 -18.24 -24.41 -9.52
C VAL A 187 -17.59 -23.99 -8.19
N LEU A 188 -18.35 -23.70 -7.13
CA LEU A 188 -17.77 -23.43 -5.81
C LEU A 188 -17.70 -24.73 -4.99
N HIS A 189 -16.85 -25.67 -5.40
CA HIS A 189 -16.64 -26.86 -4.60
C HIS A 189 -15.96 -26.47 -3.28
N TYR A 190 -16.40 -27.09 -2.18
CA TYR A 190 -15.74 -27.00 -0.87
C TYR A 190 -14.22 -27.25 -0.98
N ILE A 191 -13.82 -28.12 -1.92
CA ILE A 191 -12.42 -28.44 -2.24
C ILE A 191 -11.67 -27.21 -2.78
N ASP A 192 -12.28 -26.39 -3.65
CA ASP A 192 -11.64 -25.18 -4.20
C ASP A 192 -11.45 -24.11 -3.12
N PHE A 193 -12.39 -24.00 -2.19
CA PHE A 193 -12.25 -23.10 -1.04
C PHE A 193 -11.10 -23.53 -0.13
N HIS A 194 -10.98 -24.83 0.16
CA HIS A 194 -9.85 -25.38 0.91
C HIS A 194 -8.53 -25.22 0.17
N GLN A 195 -8.51 -25.41 -1.15
CA GLN A 195 -7.33 -25.19 -1.98
C GLN A 195 -6.85 -23.74 -1.89
N LEU A 196 -7.75 -22.76 -2.07
CA LEU A 196 -7.44 -21.34 -1.89
C LEU A 196 -6.95 -21.02 -0.48
N GLN A 197 -7.53 -21.65 0.54
CA GLN A 197 -7.10 -21.45 1.93
C GLN A 197 -5.69 -22.01 2.18
N ILE A 198 -5.37 -23.17 1.60
CA ILE A 198 -4.02 -23.77 1.65
C ILE A 198 -3.02 -22.88 0.93
N GLU A 199 -3.34 -22.45 -0.29
CA GLU A 199 -2.47 -21.56 -1.08
C GLU A 199 -2.21 -20.23 -0.36
N ASN A 200 -3.25 -19.61 0.20
CA ASN A 200 -3.09 -18.38 0.96
C ASN A 200 -2.16 -18.58 2.17
N LYS A 201 -2.35 -19.66 2.95
CA LYS A 201 -1.44 -19.99 4.06
C LYS A 201 0.00 -20.19 3.58
N GLN A 202 0.21 -20.87 2.45
CA GLN A 202 1.55 -21.06 1.88
C GLN A 202 2.17 -19.74 1.40
N TYR A 203 1.39 -18.83 0.82
CA TYR A 203 1.89 -17.53 0.39
C TYR A 203 2.24 -16.63 1.57
N VAL A 204 1.43 -16.62 2.63
CA VAL A 204 1.72 -15.89 3.87
C VAL A 204 3.03 -16.40 4.48
N GLN A 205 3.21 -17.72 4.58
CA GLN A 205 4.46 -18.28 5.10
C GLN A 205 5.67 -17.88 4.25
N LYS A 206 5.56 -17.93 2.91
CA LYS A 206 6.64 -17.47 2.01
C LYS A 206 6.93 -15.98 2.16
N ILE A 207 5.92 -15.15 2.39
CA ILE A 207 6.08 -13.72 2.62
C ILE A 207 6.85 -13.50 3.93
N ASP A 208 6.49 -14.22 4.99
CA ASP A 208 7.16 -14.12 6.29
C ASP A 208 8.63 -14.56 6.20
N GLU A 209 8.92 -15.68 5.52
CA GLU A 209 10.30 -16.13 5.26
C GLU A 209 11.13 -15.07 4.51
N ARG A 210 10.56 -14.50 3.44
CA ARG A 210 11.23 -13.42 2.68
C ARG A 210 11.42 -12.16 3.51
N ASN A 211 10.47 -11.82 4.37
CA ASN A 211 10.57 -10.67 5.28
C ASN A 211 11.68 -10.87 6.32
N GLU A 212 11.83 -12.07 6.88
CA GLU A 212 12.93 -12.40 7.80
C GLU A 212 14.29 -12.32 7.10
N GLU A 213 14.41 -12.86 5.88
CA GLU A 213 15.62 -12.74 5.07
C GLU A 213 15.95 -11.26 4.78
N LEU A 214 14.95 -10.47 4.38
CA LEU A 214 15.11 -9.04 4.13
C LEU A 214 15.56 -8.29 5.39
N LEU A 215 15.02 -8.63 6.55
CA LEU A 215 15.41 -8.03 7.83
C LEU A 215 16.87 -8.34 8.16
N LYS A 216 17.31 -9.61 7.98
CA LYS A 216 18.71 -10.01 8.17
C LYS A 216 19.64 -9.21 7.26
N LEU A 217 19.31 -9.09 5.96
CA LEU A 217 20.05 -8.29 4.99
C LEU A 217 20.11 -6.80 5.35
N LYS A 218 19.01 -6.22 5.86
CA LYS A 218 18.99 -4.83 6.33
C LYS A 218 19.91 -4.62 7.53
N LEU A 219 19.91 -5.54 8.49
CA LEU A 219 20.78 -5.46 9.66
C LEU A 219 22.25 -5.55 9.26
N THR A 220 22.62 -6.53 8.42
CA THR A 220 24.00 -6.68 7.95
C THR A 220 24.46 -5.49 7.11
N THR A 221 23.59 -4.94 6.26
CA THR A 221 23.89 -3.70 5.50
C THR A 221 24.09 -2.52 6.45
N GLY A 222 23.24 -2.38 7.48
CA GLY A 222 23.37 -1.34 8.49
C GLY A 222 24.71 -1.40 9.23
N THR A 223 25.13 -2.59 9.67
CA THR A 223 26.42 -2.78 10.36
C THR A 223 27.61 -2.52 9.42
N THR A 224 27.54 -2.93 8.15
CA THR A 224 28.61 -2.62 7.18
C THR A 224 28.72 -1.13 6.90
N VAL A 225 27.60 -0.41 6.76
CA VAL A 225 27.60 1.05 6.59
C VAL A 225 28.19 1.76 7.81
N GLN A 226 27.86 1.30 9.03
CA GLN A 226 28.46 1.83 10.26
C GLN A 226 29.99 1.61 10.27
N ALA A 227 30.45 0.39 9.97
CA ALA A 227 31.87 0.08 9.90
C ALA A 227 32.59 0.96 8.85
N LEU A 228 31.98 1.13 7.66
CA LEU A 228 32.50 1.97 6.60
C LEU A 228 32.62 3.44 7.03
N ASN A 229 31.60 3.98 7.70
CA ASN A 229 31.64 5.36 8.21
C ASN A 229 32.72 5.55 9.26
N THR A 230 32.92 4.58 10.16
CA THR A 230 34.01 4.61 11.13
C THR A 230 35.37 4.63 10.43
N LEU A 231 35.59 3.76 9.44
CA LEU A 231 36.83 3.75 8.66
C LEU A 231 37.05 5.06 7.89
N LYS A 232 35.98 5.63 7.31
CA LYS A 232 36.03 6.91 6.60
C LYS A 232 36.42 8.06 7.54
N ASN A 233 35.88 8.09 8.76
CA ASN A 233 36.22 9.10 9.76
C ASN A 233 37.69 8.98 10.19
N ASN A 234 38.16 7.75 10.44
CA ASN A 234 39.56 7.49 10.78
C ASN A 234 40.50 7.94 9.65
N LEU A 235 40.16 7.61 8.40
CA LEU A 235 40.93 8.05 7.23
C LEU A 235 40.95 9.58 7.10
N THR A 236 39.83 10.25 7.34
CA THR A 236 39.74 11.71 7.30
C THR A 236 40.61 12.35 8.39
N GLY A 237 40.64 11.76 9.58
CA GLY A 237 41.55 12.15 10.67
C GLY A 237 43.03 12.02 10.27
N LEU A 238 43.42 10.86 9.74
CA LEU A 238 44.79 10.60 9.26
C LEU A 238 45.21 11.52 8.12
N LEU A 239 44.31 11.81 7.18
CA LEU A 239 44.55 12.79 6.11
C LEU A 239 44.76 14.19 6.70
N GLY A 240 43.93 14.60 7.66
CA GLY A 240 44.08 15.86 8.39
C GLY A 240 45.45 15.96 9.07
N GLU A 241 45.85 14.92 9.80
CA GLU A 241 47.16 14.84 10.46
C GLU A 241 48.31 14.88 9.44
N SER A 242 48.21 14.14 8.33
CA SER A 242 49.19 14.17 7.24
C SER A 242 49.34 15.57 6.64
N THR A 243 48.23 16.29 6.40
CA THR A 243 48.31 17.66 5.90
C THR A 243 48.91 18.63 6.91
N TRP A 244 48.64 18.44 8.21
CA TRP A 244 49.21 19.24 9.29
C TRP A 244 50.72 18.99 9.42
N LEU A 245 51.15 17.72 9.44
CA LEU A 245 52.55 17.33 9.43
C LEU A 245 53.29 17.90 8.21
N GLY A 246 52.67 17.87 7.02
CA GLY A 246 53.22 18.50 5.83
C GLY A 246 53.46 20.01 5.99
N LYS A 247 52.52 20.73 6.62
CA LYS A 247 52.69 22.16 6.95
C LYS A 247 53.80 22.38 7.97
N GLU A 248 53.88 21.55 9.02
CA GLU A 248 54.91 21.65 10.06
C GLU A 248 56.31 21.39 9.47
N ILE A 249 56.46 20.38 8.61
CA ILE A 249 57.70 20.10 7.89
C ILE A 249 58.11 21.30 7.05
N ASN A 250 57.19 21.89 6.27
CA ASN A 250 57.48 23.08 5.45
C ASN A 250 57.88 24.30 6.31
N SER A 251 57.21 24.50 7.44
CA SER A 251 57.55 25.56 8.40
C SER A 251 58.97 25.39 8.95
N ARG A 252 59.29 24.18 9.43
CA ARG A 252 60.63 23.80 9.92
C ARG A 252 61.70 23.98 8.86
N GLN A 253 61.40 23.58 7.62
CA GLN A 253 62.31 23.74 6.48
C GLN A 253 62.64 25.22 6.21
N SER A 254 61.62 26.09 6.26
CA SER A 254 61.82 27.54 6.09
C SER A 254 62.63 28.15 7.24
N GLN A 255 62.37 27.73 8.49
CA GLN A 255 63.17 28.15 9.64
C GLN A 255 64.63 27.72 9.50
N LEU A 256 64.88 26.46 9.11
CA LEU A 256 66.23 25.95 8.84
C LEU A 256 66.94 26.74 7.73
N GLN A 257 66.25 27.10 6.65
CA GLN A 257 66.82 27.94 5.60
C GLN A 257 67.23 29.31 6.11
N LYS A 258 66.39 29.97 6.91
CA LYS A 258 66.74 31.26 7.55
C LYS A 258 67.95 31.12 8.45
N LEU A 259 67.95 30.13 9.34
CA LEU A 259 69.06 29.87 10.26
C LEU A 259 70.37 29.58 9.51
N SER A 260 70.30 28.85 8.41
CA SER A 260 71.46 28.58 7.54
C SER A 260 71.99 29.85 6.87
N SER A 261 71.10 30.76 6.44
CA SER A 261 71.49 32.06 5.89
C SER A 261 72.14 32.95 6.95
N ASP A 262 71.52 33.05 8.13
CA ASP A 262 72.02 33.83 9.25
C ASP A 262 73.39 33.30 9.71
N ALA A 263 73.54 31.98 9.84
CA ALA A 263 74.82 31.34 10.15
C ALA A 263 75.89 31.66 9.09
N SER A 264 75.52 31.72 7.81
CA SER A 264 76.45 32.09 6.73
C SER A 264 76.85 33.57 6.82
N SER A 265 75.92 34.48 7.15
CA SER A 265 76.19 35.90 7.36
C SER A 265 77.13 36.11 8.54
N VAL A 266 76.80 35.53 9.71
CA VAL A 266 77.63 35.58 10.91
C VAL A 266 79.01 35.01 10.63
N GLN A 267 79.12 33.91 9.89
CA GLN A 267 80.41 33.35 9.50
C GLN A 267 81.22 34.34 8.64
N SER A 268 80.58 35.04 7.70
CA SER A 268 81.24 36.05 6.87
C SER A 268 81.71 37.28 7.68
N GLU A 269 80.87 37.75 8.61
CA GLU A 269 81.19 38.83 9.55
C GLU A 269 82.34 38.44 10.47
N LEU A 270 82.33 37.22 11.01
CA LEU A 270 83.38 36.71 11.88
C LEU A 270 84.71 36.58 11.13
N VAL A 271 84.69 36.19 9.84
CA VAL A 271 85.88 36.23 8.97
C VAL A 271 86.37 37.66 8.73
N TYR A 272 85.45 38.61 8.51
CA TYR A 272 85.79 40.03 8.34
C TYR A 272 86.41 40.62 9.62
N GLU A 273 85.76 40.44 10.76
CA GLU A 273 86.24 40.89 12.08
C GLU A 273 87.60 40.28 12.43
N LYS A 274 87.80 38.97 12.20
CA LYS A 274 89.12 38.35 12.39
C LYS A 274 90.21 38.95 11.50
N ARG A 275 89.87 39.37 10.26
CA ARG A 275 90.82 40.08 9.38
C ARG A 275 91.09 41.49 9.89
N LEU A 276 90.07 42.21 10.32
CA LEU A 276 90.18 43.56 10.88
C LEU A 276 91.02 43.54 12.17
N GLN A 277 90.74 42.63 13.09
CA GLN A 277 91.50 42.44 14.33
C GLN A 277 92.98 42.15 14.04
N LYS A 278 93.28 41.28 13.06
CA LYS A 278 94.68 41.05 12.63
C LYS A 278 95.34 42.31 12.08
N ARG A 279 94.62 43.14 11.32
CA ARG A 279 95.13 44.41 10.78
C ARG A 279 95.41 45.41 11.89
N LEU A 280 94.46 45.62 12.79
CA LEU A 280 94.62 46.53 13.93
C LEU A 280 95.76 46.07 14.85
N ALA A 281 95.88 44.77 15.12
CA ALA A 281 97.03 44.24 15.88
C ALA A 281 98.38 44.47 15.16
N SER A 282 98.42 44.48 13.82
CA SER A 282 99.62 44.86 13.05
C SER A 282 99.91 46.37 13.05
N GLU A 283 98.88 47.20 13.16
CA GLU A 283 99.00 48.66 13.32
C GLU A 283 99.45 49.04 14.75
N GLU A 284 98.89 48.40 15.80
CA GLU A 284 99.31 48.58 17.20
C GLU A 284 100.76 48.11 17.46
N SER A 285 101.25 47.12 16.71
CA SER A 285 102.64 46.66 16.81
C SER A 285 103.63 47.50 15.99
N THR A 286 103.15 48.34 15.06
CA THR A 286 104.01 49.27 14.30
C THR A 286 104.08 50.66 14.93
N ASP A 287 103.12 51.04 15.79
CA ASP A 287 103.06 52.36 16.41
C ASP A 287 103.13 52.30 17.95
N GLY A 288 104.18 51.65 18.49
CA GLY A 288 104.44 51.56 19.93
C GLY A 288 104.75 52.89 20.65
N ASN A 289 104.63 54.03 19.96
CA ASN A 289 105.03 55.35 20.46
C ASN A 289 103.96 56.44 20.24
N GLY A 290 102.75 56.07 19.79
CA GLY A 290 101.70 56.97 19.33
C GLY A 290 100.46 57.10 20.23
N MET A 291 100.54 56.74 21.52
CA MET A 291 99.44 57.00 22.46
C MET A 291 99.68 58.37 23.14
N PRO A 292 98.91 59.42 22.80
CA PRO A 292 99.14 60.76 23.33
C PRO A 292 99.06 60.75 24.86
N GLN A 293 100.10 61.27 25.50
CA GLN A 293 100.13 61.31 26.96
C GLN A 293 99.19 62.42 27.45
N ILE A 294 98.65 62.26 28.66
CA ILE A 294 97.75 63.25 29.29
C ILE A 294 98.39 64.66 29.27
N MET A 295 99.71 64.74 29.34
CA MET A 295 100.47 65.99 29.25
C MET A 295 100.36 66.68 27.89
N ASP A 296 100.29 65.93 26.78
CA ASP A 296 100.09 66.49 25.44
C ASP A 296 98.70 67.12 25.32
N TYR A 297 97.68 66.48 25.93
CA TYR A 297 96.33 67.01 25.99
C TYR A 297 96.24 68.28 26.84
N VAL A 298 97.00 68.34 27.95
CA VAL A 298 97.12 69.53 28.80
C VAL A 298 97.83 70.67 28.06
N GLN A 299 98.89 70.35 27.30
CA GLN A 299 99.64 71.32 26.51
C GLN A 299 98.78 71.92 25.39
N GLN A 300 98.06 71.08 24.63
CA GLN A 300 97.12 71.54 23.60
C GLN A 300 96.01 72.42 24.18
N LYS A 301 95.53 72.09 25.40
CA LYS A 301 94.51 72.88 26.07
C LYS A 301 95.04 74.23 26.57
N LYS A 302 96.31 74.30 26.96
CA LYS A 302 96.99 75.56 27.31
C LYS A 302 97.16 76.45 26.08
N GLU A 303 97.63 75.90 24.96
CA GLU A 303 97.76 76.64 23.69
C GLU A 303 96.40 77.19 23.22
N MET A 304 95.32 76.43 23.39
CA MET A 304 93.97 76.89 23.06
C MET A 304 93.56 78.13 23.88
N TYR A 305 93.86 78.17 25.18
CA TYR A 305 93.58 79.36 26.01
C TYR A 305 94.45 80.57 25.68
N GLU A 306 95.75 80.37 25.38
CA GLU A 306 96.65 81.47 24.98
C GLU A 306 96.19 82.10 23.65
N LEU A 307 95.79 81.26 22.68
CA LEU A 307 95.25 81.72 21.40
C LEU A 307 93.90 82.45 21.58
N GLU A 308 93.01 81.99 22.47
CA GLU A 308 91.76 82.71 22.78
C GLU A 308 92.03 84.10 23.38
N GLU A 309 93.06 84.23 24.21
CA GLU A 309 93.45 85.52 24.80
C GLU A 309 94.06 86.46 23.74
N GLU A 310 94.88 85.95 22.83
CA GLU A 310 95.40 86.70 21.69
C GLU A 310 94.28 87.19 20.77
N VAL A 311 93.29 86.34 20.47
CA VAL A 311 92.12 86.73 19.66
C VAL A 311 91.38 87.90 20.30
N LYS A 312 91.07 87.84 21.60
CA LYS A 312 90.44 88.96 22.33
C LYS A 312 91.27 90.24 22.29
N ASN A 313 92.59 90.12 22.36
CA ASN A 313 93.49 91.27 22.28
C ASN A 313 93.48 91.92 20.90
N TRP A 314 93.44 91.10 19.83
CA TRP A 314 93.30 91.57 18.46
C TRP A 314 91.94 92.22 18.20
N GLU A 315 90.85 91.65 18.73
CA GLU A 315 89.52 92.25 18.65
C GLU A 315 89.49 93.67 19.26
N ARG A 316 90.11 93.88 20.43
CA ARG A 316 90.25 95.22 21.03
C ARG A 316 91.06 96.18 20.16
N LYS A 317 92.15 95.72 19.54
CA LYS A 317 92.97 96.56 18.65
C LYS A 317 92.19 96.97 17.40
N VAL A 318 91.39 96.06 16.84
CA VAL A 318 90.51 96.34 15.70
C VAL A 318 89.43 97.36 16.08
N GLU A 319 88.81 97.24 17.25
CA GLU A 319 87.79 98.20 17.73
C GLU A 319 88.36 99.62 17.88
N ILE A 320 89.58 99.75 18.41
CA ILE A 320 90.29 101.04 18.53
C ILE A 320 90.62 101.62 17.13
N ALA A 321 91.06 100.77 16.19
CA ALA A 321 91.36 101.18 14.82
C ALA A 321 90.09 101.61 14.06
N GLU A 322 88.96 100.92 14.25
CA GLU A 322 87.67 101.29 13.68
C GLU A 322 87.13 102.61 14.24
N MET A 323 87.30 102.83 15.56
CA MET A 323 86.97 104.10 16.20
C MET A 323 87.81 105.26 15.65
N ALA A 324 89.11 105.04 15.43
CA ALA A 324 90.00 106.01 14.79
C ALA A 324 89.59 106.29 13.34
N ALA A 325 89.24 105.26 12.57
CA ALA A 325 88.76 105.37 11.19
C ALA A 325 87.40 106.10 11.10
N LYS A 326 86.49 105.89 12.05
CA LYS A 326 85.22 106.65 12.17
C LYS A 326 85.49 108.13 12.46
N LYS A 327 86.48 108.44 13.31
CA LYS A 327 86.88 109.82 13.63
C LYS A 327 87.53 110.51 12.42
N ALA A 328 88.35 109.79 11.64
CA ALA A 328 88.91 110.27 10.39
C ALA A 328 87.84 110.49 9.30
N LYS A 329 86.87 109.57 9.15
CA LYS A 329 85.70 109.75 8.26
C LYS A 329 84.85 110.96 8.64
N ARG A 330 84.66 111.25 9.94
CA ARG A 330 83.97 112.47 10.40
C ARG A 330 84.74 113.75 10.05
N LYS A 331 86.08 113.76 10.16
CA LYS A 331 86.91 114.90 9.72
C LYS A 331 86.86 115.11 8.20
N ILE A 332 86.88 114.04 7.40
CA ILE A 332 86.74 114.12 5.93
C ILE A 332 85.34 114.61 5.53
N LYS A 333 84.29 114.25 6.29
CA LYS A 333 82.92 114.74 6.07
C LYS A 333 82.80 116.24 6.33
N MET A 334 83.40 116.75 7.41
CA MET A 334 83.43 118.20 7.72
C MET A 334 84.30 119.01 6.74
N ALA A 335 85.35 118.42 6.17
CA ALA A 335 86.17 119.07 5.14
C ALA A 335 85.47 119.15 3.75
N LYS A 336 84.43 118.34 3.50
CA LYS A 336 83.60 118.40 2.27
C LYS A 336 82.42 119.36 2.37
N GLU A 337 82.03 119.79 3.57
CA GLU A 337 80.96 120.77 3.81
C GLU A 337 81.49 122.22 3.89
N GLY A 338 82.82 122.42 3.92
CA GLY A 338 83.50 123.73 3.98
C GLY A 338 84.03 124.28 2.64
N THR A 339 83.59 123.74 1.50
CA THR A 339 83.91 124.28 0.16
C THR A 339 82.66 124.86 -0.52
N ARG A 340 82.07 125.84 0.13
CA ARG A 340 81.28 126.91 -0.50
C ARG A 340 81.41 128.19 0.30
#